data_AF-A0A3N0J0N6-F1
#
_entry.id   AF-A0A3N0J0N6-F1
#
_cell.length_a   1.000
_cell.length_b   1.000
_cell.length_c   1.000
_cell.angle_alpha   90.00
_cell.angle_beta   90.00
_cell.angle_gamma   90.00
#
_symmetry.space_group_name_H-M   'P 1'
#
loop_
_entity.id
_entity.type
_entity.pdbx_description
1 polymer ?
#
loop_
_entity_poly.entity_id
_entity_poly.type
_entity_poly.pdbx_seq_one_letter_code
_entity_poly.pdbx_strand_id
1 'polypeptide(L)'
;MAQPRPSLTLILDIDERLDSEELRLEISRCYAHVGSALVRTHPASEGAPENIARFLVKMGGRPYLHAGDEADRLWNDVLERWFANEFHKVGNNMLVFNRRQRDLHATELFFDWIEIELQDGELVAGLHLDTASGIDPACAALLSALRDARNAGTLGEGVRRVLMPTPAAYEEQQVAGQAAAAARVEAAEAARAQQAAERQAAREAAAAEAERLFLGSPELEGEEDGEDVDAGTAAGEDGADDPFALDEPAFAVDYRLWLVEYDDGSARVFDSARAAFVD
;
A
#
# COMPACT_ATOMS: atom_id res chain seq x y z
N MET A 1 31.26 4.60 -20.28
CA MET A 1 31.38 3.62 -19.18
C MET A 1 29.99 3.08 -18.88
N ALA A 2 29.86 1.80 -18.53
CA ALA A 2 28.56 1.25 -18.13
C ALA A 2 28.08 1.95 -16.85
N GLN A 3 26.80 2.33 -16.78
CA GLN A 3 26.24 2.88 -15.55
C GLN A 3 26.37 1.83 -14.43
N PRO A 4 26.84 2.23 -13.23
CA PRO A 4 26.88 1.34 -12.08
C PRO A 4 25.45 0.84 -11.80
N ARG A 5 25.33 -0.47 -11.55
CA ARG A 5 24.03 -1.10 -11.29
C ARG A 5 23.93 -1.44 -9.81
N PRO A 6 22.94 -0.87 -9.09
CA PRO A 6 22.63 -1.32 -7.75
C PRO A 6 22.22 -2.79 -7.75
N SER A 7 22.49 -3.48 -6.66
CA SER A 7 21.96 -4.83 -6.41
C SER A 7 21.21 -4.87 -5.09
N LEU A 8 20.10 -5.58 -5.08
CA LEU A 8 19.26 -5.85 -3.92
C LEU A 8 19.44 -7.30 -3.46
N THR A 9 19.77 -7.47 -2.19
CA THR A 9 19.42 -8.71 -1.46
C THR A 9 18.20 -8.41 -0.62
N LEU A 10 17.13 -9.16 -0.85
CA LEU A 10 15.88 -9.02 -0.10
C LEU A 10 15.89 -10.03 1.05
N ILE A 11 15.72 -9.55 2.27
CA ILE A 11 15.54 -10.40 3.45
C ILE A 11 14.11 -10.21 3.91
N LEU A 12 13.37 -11.31 4.04
CA LEU A 12 12.04 -11.33 4.62
C LEU A 12 12.19 -11.85 6.04
N ASP A 13 12.20 -10.93 7.00
CA ASP A 13 12.19 -11.22 8.43
C ASP A 13 10.72 -11.41 8.83
N ILE A 14 10.35 -12.65 9.16
CA ILE A 14 8.97 -13.07 9.39
C ILE A 14 8.80 -13.51 10.84
N ASP A 15 7.65 -13.21 11.43
CA ASP A 15 7.26 -13.68 12.75
C ASP A 15 7.25 -15.21 12.78
N GLU A 16 7.91 -15.79 13.79
CA GLU A 16 8.04 -17.24 13.94
C GLU A 16 6.70 -18.00 13.97
N ARG A 17 5.60 -17.34 14.33
CA ARG A 17 4.25 -17.93 14.34
C ARG A 17 3.73 -18.24 12.94
N LEU A 18 4.20 -17.51 11.93
CA LEU A 18 3.80 -17.69 10.54
C LEU A 18 4.74 -18.65 9.79
N ASP A 19 5.92 -18.95 10.36
CA ASP A 19 6.94 -19.74 9.69
C ASP A 19 6.49 -21.20 9.50
N SER A 20 6.41 -21.62 8.25
CA SER A 20 6.10 -22.99 7.86
C SER A 20 6.86 -23.38 6.61
N GLU A 21 7.10 -24.68 6.42
CA GLU A 21 7.76 -25.19 5.21
C GLU A 21 6.99 -24.80 3.94
N GLU A 22 5.66 -24.85 3.99
CA GLU A 22 4.78 -24.44 2.91
C GLU A 22 4.94 -22.95 2.58
N LEU A 23 4.89 -22.07 3.59
CA LEU A 23 5.09 -20.63 3.38
C LEU A 23 6.48 -20.35 2.78
N ARG A 24 7.53 -20.99 3.28
CA ARG A 24 8.90 -20.83 2.75
C ARG A 24 9.02 -21.27 1.29
N LEU A 25 8.41 -22.39 0.93
CA LEU A 25 8.38 -22.88 -0.46
C LEU A 25 7.63 -21.90 -1.36
N GLU A 26 6.51 -21.35 -0.89
CA GLU A 26 5.74 -20.37 -1.64
C GLU A 26 6.49 -19.06 -1.84
N ILE A 27 7.14 -18.56 -0.79
CA ILE A 27 8.04 -17.40 -0.89
C ILE A 27 9.13 -17.68 -1.91
N SER A 28 9.81 -18.84 -1.83
CA SER A 28 10.88 -19.19 -2.77
C SER A 28 10.39 -19.22 -4.22
N ARG A 29 9.16 -19.66 -4.47
CA ARG A 29 8.55 -19.70 -5.81
C ARG A 29 8.17 -18.31 -6.29
N CYS A 30 7.50 -17.53 -5.46
CA CYS A 30 6.96 -16.22 -5.83
C CYS A 30 8.05 -15.17 -5.95
N TYR A 31 9.01 -15.12 -5.02
CA TYR A 31 10.04 -14.07 -4.98
C TYR A 31 11.23 -14.33 -5.91
N ALA A 32 11.30 -15.48 -6.58
CA ALA A 32 12.42 -15.82 -7.48
C ALA A 32 12.65 -14.80 -8.61
N HIS A 33 11.59 -14.13 -9.09
CA HIS A 33 11.69 -13.09 -10.13
C HIS A 33 12.00 -11.69 -9.54
N VAL A 34 11.79 -11.50 -8.24
CA VAL A 34 12.12 -10.28 -7.51
C VAL A 34 13.62 -10.18 -7.29
N GLY A 35 14.25 -11.26 -6.83
CA GLY A 35 15.70 -11.34 -6.63
C GLY A 35 16.10 -12.48 -5.70
N SER A 36 17.30 -12.41 -5.13
CA SER A 36 17.71 -13.34 -4.08
C SER A 36 16.99 -12.98 -2.79
N ALA A 37 15.84 -13.61 -2.55
CA ALA A 37 15.10 -13.51 -1.30
C ALA A 37 15.63 -14.52 -0.28
N LEU A 38 15.87 -14.06 0.94
CA LEU A 38 16.26 -14.89 2.09
C LEU A 38 15.18 -14.78 3.15
N VAL A 39 14.69 -15.91 3.65
CA VAL A 39 13.70 -15.92 4.73
C VAL A 39 14.39 -16.17 6.06
N ARG A 40 14.17 -15.25 6.99
CA ARG A 40 14.60 -15.32 8.39
C ARG A 40 13.37 -15.23 9.28
N THR A 41 13.54 -15.67 10.52
CA THR A 41 12.51 -15.53 11.53
C THR A 41 12.95 -14.65 12.67
N HIS A 42 12.01 -13.93 13.25
CA HIS A 42 12.19 -13.24 14.52
C HIS A 42 11.19 -13.74 15.56
N PRO A 43 11.52 -13.61 16.86
CA PRO A 43 10.61 -13.97 17.93
C PRO A 43 9.29 -13.20 17.84
N ALA A 44 8.21 -13.83 18.28
CA ALA A 44 6.91 -13.17 18.36
C ALA A 44 6.93 -12.03 19.39
N SER A 45 6.37 -10.88 19.01
CA SER A 45 6.07 -9.76 19.90
C SER A 45 4.67 -9.90 20.52
N GLU A 46 4.36 -9.06 21.51
CA GLU A 46 2.98 -8.92 21.98
C GLU A 46 2.13 -8.30 20.87
N GLY A 47 0.98 -8.90 20.57
CA GLY A 47 0.05 -8.42 19.56
C GLY A 47 0.09 -9.22 18.26
N ALA A 48 -0.32 -8.58 17.16
CA ALA A 48 -0.33 -9.15 15.82
C ALA A 48 1.11 -9.39 15.33
N PRO A 49 1.34 -10.36 14.43
CA PRO A 49 2.62 -10.50 13.74
C PRO A 49 3.01 -9.19 13.04
N GLU A 50 4.25 -8.75 13.22
CA GLU A 50 4.81 -7.57 12.57
C GLU A 50 6.01 -8.02 11.72
N ASN A 51 5.87 -8.08 10.40
CA ASN A 51 6.91 -8.62 9.52
C ASN A 51 7.67 -7.51 8.80
N ILE A 52 8.95 -7.75 8.49
CA ILE A 52 9.86 -6.75 7.91
C ILE A 52 10.47 -7.27 6.60
N ALA A 53 10.36 -6.47 5.54
CA ALA A 53 11.06 -6.69 4.29
C ALA A 53 12.30 -5.80 4.21
N ARG A 54 13.48 -6.38 4.41
CA ARG A 54 14.73 -5.64 4.49
C ARG A 54 15.48 -5.64 3.15
N PHE A 55 15.83 -4.44 2.70
CA PHE A 55 16.54 -4.19 1.45
C PHE A 55 18.02 -3.93 1.76
N LEU A 56 18.88 -4.87 1.37
CA LEU A 56 20.32 -4.66 1.41
C LEU A 56 20.81 -4.09 0.09
N VAL A 57 21.13 -2.80 0.09
CA VAL A 57 21.49 -2.05 -1.14
C VAL A 57 23.00 -1.98 -1.31
N LYS A 58 23.53 -2.63 -2.35
CA LYS A 58 24.97 -2.64 -2.65
C LYS A 58 25.28 -1.92 -3.95
N MET A 59 26.37 -1.14 -3.93
CA MET A 59 26.90 -0.38 -5.07
C MET A 59 28.33 -0.78 -5.46
N GLY A 60 28.68 -2.06 -5.28
CA GLY A 60 29.99 -2.59 -5.68
C GLY A 60 31.18 -1.86 -5.03
N GLY A 61 31.02 -1.39 -3.79
CA GLY A 61 32.03 -0.64 -3.03
C GLY A 61 32.04 0.88 -3.26
N ARG A 62 31.19 1.41 -4.16
CA ARG A 62 31.10 2.86 -4.37
C ARG A 62 30.35 3.52 -3.22
N PRO A 63 30.88 4.60 -2.62
CA PRO A 63 30.14 5.40 -1.66
C PRO A 63 29.03 6.19 -2.37
N TYR A 64 27.87 6.27 -1.73
CA TYR A 64 26.71 7.01 -2.23
C TYR A 64 25.96 7.79 -1.14
N LEU A 65 26.13 7.43 0.13
CA LEU A 65 25.37 8.04 1.21
C LEU A 65 25.83 9.46 1.57
N HIS A 66 27.14 9.67 1.69
CA HIS A 66 27.72 10.98 2.01
C HIS A 66 27.81 11.87 0.76
N ALA A 67 27.58 13.16 0.94
CA ALA A 67 27.64 14.16 -0.12
C ALA A 67 29.04 14.22 -0.76
N GLY A 68 29.06 14.45 -2.07
CA GLY A 68 30.28 14.52 -2.87
C GLY A 68 30.00 14.22 -4.34
N ASP A 69 30.76 14.83 -5.24
CA ASP A 69 30.46 14.87 -6.69
C ASP A 69 30.14 13.51 -7.35
N GLU A 70 30.83 12.43 -6.96
CA GLU A 70 30.51 11.08 -7.46
C GLU A 70 29.28 10.49 -6.77
N ALA A 71 29.18 10.60 -5.45
CA ALA A 71 28.08 10.07 -4.67
C ALA A 71 26.74 10.76 -5.02
N ASP A 72 26.75 12.08 -5.22
CA ASP A 72 25.57 12.85 -5.60
C ASP A 72 25.08 12.49 -6.99
N ARG A 73 25.99 12.31 -7.97
CA ARG A 73 25.63 11.80 -9.29
C ARG A 73 25.08 10.37 -9.20
N LEU A 74 25.72 9.52 -8.40
CA LEU A 74 25.25 8.14 -8.21
C LEU A 74 23.86 8.09 -7.60
N TRP A 75 23.58 8.95 -6.63
CA TRP A 75 22.28 9.05 -6.01
C TRP A 75 21.21 9.54 -7.00
N ASN A 76 21.45 10.71 -7.59
CA ASN A 76 20.47 11.42 -8.42
C ASN A 76 20.23 10.73 -9.77
N ASP A 77 21.28 10.20 -10.41
CA ASP A 77 21.17 9.62 -11.76
C ASP A 77 20.75 8.15 -11.73
N VAL A 78 20.94 7.46 -10.59
CA VAL A 78 20.77 6.00 -10.51
C VAL A 78 19.90 5.57 -9.34
N LEU A 79 20.27 5.86 -8.09
CA LEU A 79 19.65 5.23 -6.92
C LEU A 79 18.20 5.64 -6.73
N GLU A 80 17.85 6.92 -6.83
CA GLU A 80 16.47 7.36 -6.59
C GLU A 80 15.48 6.66 -7.54
N ARG A 81 15.79 6.64 -8.84
CA ARG A 81 14.98 5.93 -9.84
C ARG A 81 14.99 4.43 -9.59
N TRP A 82 16.12 3.87 -9.18
CA TRP A 82 16.21 2.44 -8.87
C TRP A 82 15.31 2.07 -7.68
N PHE A 83 15.31 2.87 -6.60
CA PHE A 83 14.42 2.67 -5.46
C PHE A 83 12.95 2.68 -5.86
N ALA A 84 12.52 3.65 -6.66
CA ALA A 84 11.14 3.71 -7.14
C ALA A 84 10.75 2.42 -7.90
N ASN A 85 11.64 1.90 -8.74
CA ASN A 85 11.40 0.65 -9.47
C ASN A 85 11.35 -0.57 -8.53
N GLU A 86 12.25 -0.65 -7.55
CA GLU A 86 12.25 -1.78 -6.60
C GLU A 86 11.05 -1.73 -5.66
N PHE A 87 10.62 -0.55 -5.21
CA PHE A 87 9.40 -0.38 -4.43
C PHE A 87 8.18 -0.85 -5.22
N HIS A 88 8.06 -0.43 -6.48
CA HIS A 88 7.00 -0.92 -7.36
C HIS A 88 7.05 -2.45 -7.51
N LYS A 89 8.23 -3.01 -7.79
CA LYS A 89 8.43 -4.44 -8.04
C LYS A 89 8.12 -5.30 -6.82
N VAL A 90 8.67 -4.93 -5.66
CA VAL A 90 8.53 -5.68 -4.41
C VAL A 90 7.12 -5.51 -3.85
N GLY A 91 6.61 -4.28 -3.78
CA GLY A 91 5.26 -3.99 -3.30
C GLY A 91 4.19 -4.70 -4.12
N ASN A 92 4.27 -4.63 -5.45
CA ASN A 92 3.34 -5.36 -6.32
C ASN A 92 3.44 -6.88 -6.10
N ASN A 93 4.64 -7.42 -5.88
CA ASN A 93 4.79 -8.85 -5.60
C ASN A 93 4.17 -9.25 -4.25
N MET A 94 4.23 -8.40 -3.21
CA MET A 94 3.56 -8.64 -1.93
C MET A 94 2.04 -8.72 -2.10
N LEU A 95 1.45 -7.76 -2.83
CA LEU A 95 0.01 -7.76 -3.11
C LEU A 95 -0.43 -9.00 -3.93
N VAL A 96 0.32 -9.32 -4.98
CA VAL A 96 0.04 -10.50 -5.83
C VAL A 96 0.23 -11.80 -5.04
N PHE A 97 1.20 -11.84 -4.11
CA PHE A 97 1.40 -12.98 -3.23
C PHE A 97 0.15 -13.23 -2.37
N ASN A 98 -0.36 -12.21 -1.68
CA ASN A 98 -1.52 -12.37 -0.80
C ASN A 98 -2.80 -12.71 -1.58
N ARG A 99 -3.02 -12.09 -2.75
CA ARG A 99 -4.11 -12.51 -3.64
C ARG A 99 -4.04 -14.01 -3.96
N ARG A 100 -2.85 -14.49 -4.30
CA ARG A 100 -2.65 -15.92 -4.59
C ARG A 100 -2.87 -16.80 -3.35
N GLN A 101 -2.45 -16.36 -2.16
CA GLN A 101 -2.71 -17.12 -0.93
C GLN A 101 -4.22 -17.25 -0.69
N ARG A 102 -5.01 -16.19 -0.94
CA ARG A 102 -6.47 -16.24 -0.88
C ARG A 102 -7.07 -17.24 -1.87
N ASP A 103 -6.61 -17.24 -3.12
CA ASP A 103 -7.04 -18.21 -4.14
C ASP A 103 -6.74 -19.67 -3.73
N LEU A 104 -5.67 -19.88 -2.97
CA LEU A 104 -5.25 -21.19 -2.47
C LEU A 104 -5.84 -21.52 -1.09
N HIS A 105 -6.61 -20.61 -0.49
CA HIS A 105 -7.08 -20.70 0.91
C HIS A 105 -5.93 -20.96 1.92
N ALA A 106 -4.78 -20.35 1.66
CA ALA A 106 -3.56 -20.45 2.45
C ALA A 106 -3.31 -19.16 3.23
N THR A 107 -2.32 -19.19 4.13
CA THR A 107 -1.98 -18.06 5.01
C THR A 107 -1.38 -16.90 4.21
N GLU A 108 -2.00 -15.73 4.31
CA GLU A 108 -1.46 -14.47 3.79
C GLU A 108 -0.24 -14.01 4.61
N LEU A 109 0.66 -13.26 3.96
CA LEU A 109 1.86 -12.70 4.56
C LEU A 109 1.88 -11.19 4.34
N PHE A 110 1.55 -10.45 5.40
CA PHE A 110 1.63 -9.00 5.41
C PHE A 110 2.97 -8.55 5.96
N PHE A 111 3.55 -7.54 5.34
CA PHE A 111 4.68 -6.79 5.86
C PHE A 111 4.21 -5.44 6.36
N ASP A 112 4.78 -5.02 7.48
CA ASP A 112 4.49 -3.76 8.16
C ASP A 112 5.56 -2.73 7.81
N TRP A 113 6.80 -3.18 7.58
CA TRP A 113 7.92 -2.32 7.27
C TRP A 113 8.72 -2.79 6.05
N ILE A 114 9.23 -1.82 5.31
CA ILE A 114 10.46 -1.99 4.52
C ILE A 114 11.60 -1.29 5.23
N GLU A 115 12.65 -2.02 5.59
CA GLU A 115 13.89 -1.45 6.12
C GLU A 115 14.97 -1.44 5.03
N ILE A 116 15.38 -0.25 4.59
CA ILE A 116 16.45 -0.08 3.60
C ILE A 116 17.78 0.15 4.32
N GLU A 117 18.69 -0.82 4.23
CA GLU A 117 20.06 -0.70 4.70
C GLU A 117 20.93 -0.02 3.63
N LEU A 118 21.36 1.21 3.93
CA LEU A 118 22.21 2.03 3.08
C LEU A 118 23.66 1.94 3.54
N GLN A 119 24.59 1.95 2.57
CA GLN A 119 26.04 2.00 2.78
C GLN A 119 26.54 0.99 3.81
N ASP A 120 26.19 -0.29 3.61
CA ASP A 120 26.58 -1.39 4.51
C ASP A 120 26.06 -1.25 5.95
N GLY A 121 24.88 -0.65 6.12
CA GLY A 121 24.20 -0.51 7.41
C GLY A 121 24.58 0.76 8.17
N GLU A 122 25.29 1.70 7.54
CA GLU A 122 25.63 3.00 8.14
C GLU A 122 24.38 3.87 8.38
N LEU A 123 23.34 3.67 7.58
CA LEU A 123 22.02 4.25 7.80
C LEU A 123 20.95 3.24 7.42
N VAL A 124 19.95 3.07 8.29
CA VAL A 124 18.75 2.29 8.00
C VAL A 124 17.56 3.24 7.86
N ALA A 125 16.85 3.18 6.74
CA ALA A 125 15.60 3.89 6.54
C ALA A 125 14.43 2.90 6.64
N GLY A 126 13.59 3.02 7.66
CA GLY A 126 12.37 2.23 7.81
C GLY A 126 11.18 2.98 7.23
N LEU A 127 10.49 2.38 6.26
CA LEU A 127 9.24 2.89 5.72
C LEU A 127 8.11 1.96 6.17
N HIS A 128 7.17 2.48 6.95
CA HIS A 128 5.96 1.73 7.29
C HIS A 128 5.13 1.56 6.01
N LEU A 129 4.63 0.35 5.77
CA LEU A 129 3.77 0.04 4.64
C LEU A 129 2.32 0.40 4.93
N ASP A 130 1.49 0.44 3.88
CA ASP A 130 0.06 0.57 4.07
C ASP A 130 -0.57 -0.73 4.61
N THR A 131 -1.88 -0.72 4.86
CA THR A 131 -2.60 -1.86 5.44
C THR A 131 -2.65 -3.10 4.53
N ALA A 132 -2.26 -2.99 3.27
CA ALA A 132 -2.17 -4.09 2.31
C ALA A 132 -0.71 -4.50 2.02
N SER A 133 0.26 -3.97 2.77
CA SER A 133 1.70 -4.11 2.51
C SER A 133 2.16 -3.48 1.20
N GLY A 134 1.39 -2.51 0.69
CA GLY A 134 1.76 -1.67 -0.43
C GLY A 134 2.79 -0.61 -0.03
N ILE A 135 3.62 -0.23 -1.00
CA ILE A 135 4.53 0.91 -0.92
C ILE A 135 4.39 1.76 -2.18
N ASP A 136 4.17 3.06 -1.99
CA ASP A 136 4.16 4.01 -3.11
C ASP A 136 5.60 4.20 -3.63
N PRO A 137 5.87 3.98 -4.93
CA PRO A 137 7.16 4.29 -5.56
C PRO A 137 7.65 5.73 -5.30
N ALA A 138 6.74 6.68 -5.08
CA ALA A 138 7.07 8.06 -4.72
C ALA A 138 7.84 8.16 -3.39
N CYS A 139 7.78 7.14 -2.52
CA CYS A 139 8.58 7.08 -1.30
C CYS A 139 10.09 7.06 -1.57
N ALA A 140 10.55 6.81 -2.80
CA ALA A 140 11.95 6.99 -3.17
C ALA A 140 12.45 8.42 -2.90
N ALA A 141 11.59 9.43 -3.07
CA ALA A 141 11.92 10.82 -2.76
C ALA A 141 12.14 11.06 -1.25
N LEU A 142 11.52 10.27 -0.37
CA LEU A 142 11.76 10.34 1.07
C LEU A 142 13.18 9.90 1.41
N LEU A 143 13.73 8.91 0.69
CA LEU A 143 15.13 8.51 0.86
C LEU A 143 16.08 9.65 0.47
N SER A 144 15.77 10.37 -0.62
CA SER A 144 16.55 11.56 -1.03
C SER A 144 16.46 12.66 0.04
N ALA A 145 15.26 12.95 0.54
CA ALA A 145 15.06 13.93 1.61
C ALA A 145 15.81 13.55 2.90
N LEU A 146 15.81 12.27 3.27
CA LEU A 146 16.56 11.75 4.41
C LEU A 146 18.07 11.90 4.20
N ARG A 147 18.58 11.54 3.03
CA ARG A 147 19.99 11.71 2.67
C ARG A 147 20.39 13.19 2.75
N ASP A 148 19.57 14.09 2.22
CA ASP A 148 19.83 15.53 2.25
C ASP A 148 19.84 16.07 3.68
N ALA A 149 18.85 15.70 4.50
CA ALA A 149 18.77 16.12 5.90
C ALA A 149 19.96 15.63 6.74
N ARG A 150 20.46 14.41 6.48
CA ARG A 150 21.69 13.88 7.09
C ARG A 150 22.91 14.68 6.65
N ASN A 151 23.08 14.88 5.35
CA ASN A 151 24.26 15.57 4.81
C ASN A 151 24.30 17.06 5.16
N ALA A 152 23.13 17.69 5.36
CA ALA A 152 23.03 19.04 5.90
C ALA A 152 23.34 19.13 7.40
N GLY A 153 23.47 17.99 8.10
CA GLY A 153 23.66 17.93 9.56
C GLY A 153 22.39 18.25 10.36
N THR A 154 21.24 18.40 9.70
CA THR A 154 19.97 18.79 10.33
C THR A 154 19.47 17.74 11.32
N LEU A 155 19.78 16.47 11.06
CA LEU A 155 19.41 15.36 11.94
C LEU A 155 20.40 15.18 13.12
N GLY A 156 21.49 15.94 13.18
CA GLY A 156 22.57 15.75 14.13
C GLY A 156 23.57 14.63 13.73
N GLU A 157 24.51 14.36 14.62
CA GLU A 157 25.55 13.32 14.43
C GLU A 157 25.08 11.96 14.96
N GLY A 158 25.67 10.87 14.44
CA GLY A 158 25.42 9.52 14.95
C GLY A 158 24.04 8.94 14.62
N VAL A 159 23.38 9.44 13.56
CA VAL A 159 22.09 8.90 13.10
C VAL A 159 22.30 7.49 12.55
N ARG A 160 21.64 6.52 13.18
CA ARG A 160 21.74 5.10 12.82
C ARG A 160 20.53 4.63 12.01
N ARG A 161 19.33 4.97 12.46
CA ARG A 161 18.08 4.53 11.86
C ARG A 161 17.05 5.65 11.86
N VAL A 162 16.23 5.71 10.82
CA VAL A 162 15.10 6.64 10.75
C VAL A 162 13.85 5.86 10.35
N LEU A 163 12.84 5.84 11.22
CA LEU A 163 11.55 5.22 10.95
C LEU A 163 10.55 6.29 10.49
N MET A 164 9.84 5.99 9.41
CA MET A 164 8.92 6.91 8.75
C MET A 164 7.59 6.20 8.47
N PRO A 165 6.46 6.72 8.97
CA PRO A 165 6.39 7.72 10.03
C PRO A 165 6.88 7.17 11.39
N THR A 166 6.76 7.97 12.45
CA THR A 166 6.90 7.45 13.82
C THR A 166 5.83 6.38 14.08
N PRO A 167 6.10 5.34 14.89
CA PRO A 167 5.09 4.34 15.23
C PRO A 167 3.80 4.95 15.80
N ALA A 168 3.92 5.92 16.72
CA ALA A 168 2.77 6.61 17.29
C ALA A 168 1.93 7.38 16.25
N ALA A 169 2.58 8.07 15.30
CA ALA A 169 1.86 8.77 14.23
C ALA A 169 1.21 7.79 13.26
N TYR A 170 1.80 6.61 13.04
CA TYR A 170 1.17 5.56 12.24
C TYR A 170 -0.08 5.00 12.93
N GLU A 171 -0.02 4.71 14.23
CA GLU A 171 -1.18 4.23 15.00
C GLU A 171 -2.35 5.22 14.94
N GLU A 172 -2.08 6.52 15.10
CA GLU A 172 -3.10 7.57 14.94
C GLU A 172 -3.73 7.58 13.54
N GLN A 173 -2.90 7.45 12.50
CA GLN A 173 -3.36 7.35 11.11
C GLN A 173 -4.20 6.09 10.88
N GLN A 174 -3.82 4.96 11.48
CA GLN A 174 -4.53 3.70 11.36
C GLN A 174 -5.93 3.79 11.97
N VAL A 175 -6.06 4.35 13.18
CA VAL A 175 -7.36 4.56 13.83
C VAL A 175 -8.24 5.48 12.98
N ALA A 176 -7.68 6.60 12.50
CA ALA A 176 -8.40 7.54 11.65
C ALA A 176 -8.82 6.92 10.31
N GLY A 177 -7.93 6.14 9.68
CA GLY A 177 -8.15 5.46 8.41
C GLY A 177 -9.24 4.40 8.50
N GLN A 178 -9.25 3.61 9.57
CA GLN A 178 -10.30 2.62 9.84
C GLN A 178 -11.66 3.29 10.06
N ALA A 179 -11.72 4.37 10.85
CA ALA A 179 -12.95 5.12 11.06
C ALA A 179 -13.49 5.72 9.74
N ALA A 180 -12.59 6.27 8.90
CA ALA A 180 -12.95 6.80 7.59
C ALA A 180 -13.44 5.70 6.63
N ALA A 181 -12.80 4.53 6.64
CA ALA A 181 -13.22 3.39 5.83
C ALA A 181 -14.62 2.89 6.23
N ALA A 182 -14.89 2.75 7.53
CA ALA A 182 -16.21 2.39 8.04
C ALA A 182 -17.29 3.40 7.61
N ALA A 183 -17.01 4.70 7.73
CA ALA A 183 -17.93 5.75 7.29
C ALA A 183 -18.21 5.71 5.78
N ARG A 184 -17.22 5.34 4.94
CA ARG A 184 -17.42 5.16 3.49
C ARG A 184 -18.34 3.98 3.20
N VAL A 185 -18.20 2.87 3.92
CA VAL A 185 -19.08 1.70 3.78
C VAL A 185 -20.51 2.07 4.16
N GLU A 186 -20.72 2.70 5.32
CA GLU A 186 -22.05 3.15 5.77
C GLU A 186 -22.70 4.12 4.77
N ALA A 187 -21.94 5.08 4.24
CA ALA A 187 -22.43 6.02 3.24
C ALA A 187 -22.81 5.31 1.92
N ALA A 188 -22.02 4.33 1.48
CA ALA A 188 -22.32 3.55 0.28
C ALA A 188 -23.58 2.69 0.46
N GLU A 189 -23.77 2.07 1.63
CA GLU A 189 -24.99 1.33 1.95
C GLU A 189 -26.22 2.24 2.00
N ALA A 190 -26.11 3.41 2.64
CA ALA A 190 -27.19 4.40 2.67
C ALA A 190 -27.56 4.89 1.26
N ALA A 191 -26.57 5.15 0.40
CA ALA A 191 -26.80 5.52 -0.99
C ALA A 191 -27.49 4.40 -1.78
N ARG A 192 -27.07 3.13 -1.61
CA ARG A 192 -27.73 1.97 -2.23
C ARG A 192 -29.18 1.82 -1.76
N ALA A 193 -29.44 2.01 -0.46
CA ALA A 193 -30.80 1.98 0.09
C ALA A 193 -31.68 3.11 -0.48
N GLN A 194 -31.14 4.32 -0.59
CA GLN A 194 -31.84 5.45 -1.21
C GLN A 194 -32.17 5.16 -2.68
N GLN A 195 -31.20 4.68 -3.47
CA GLN A 195 -31.43 4.32 -4.87
C GLN A 195 -32.45 3.19 -5.01
N ALA A 196 -32.47 2.21 -4.10
CA ALA A 196 -33.48 1.16 -4.08
C ALA A 196 -34.89 1.71 -3.77
N ALA A 197 -34.99 2.63 -2.80
CA ALA A 197 -36.25 3.29 -2.47
C ALA A 197 -36.77 4.18 -3.62
N GLU A 198 -35.89 4.93 -4.28
CA GLU A 198 -36.23 5.74 -5.46
C GLU A 198 -36.69 4.86 -6.63
N ARG A 199 -36.02 3.73 -6.89
CA ARG A 199 -36.46 2.75 -7.90
C ARG A 199 -37.83 2.14 -7.57
N GLN A 200 -38.09 1.84 -6.29
CA GLN A 200 -39.38 1.32 -5.85
C GLN A 200 -40.49 2.36 -6.01
N ALA A 201 -40.26 3.60 -5.58
CA ALA A 201 -41.21 4.70 -5.73
C ALA A 201 -41.52 4.99 -7.21
N ALA A 202 -40.51 4.94 -8.09
CA ALA A 202 -40.69 5.10 -9.53
C ALA A 202 -41.56 3.97 -10.13
N ARG A 203 -41.37 2.72 -9.68
CA ARG A 203 -42.20 1.57 -10.09
C ARG A 203 -43.64 1.72 -9.63
N GLU A 204 -43.85 2.15 -8.38
CA GLU A 204 -45.19 2.39 -7.82
C GLU A 204 -45.91 3.55 -8.54
N ALA A 205 -45.20 4.64 -8.83
CA ALA A 205 -45.75 5.76 -9.60
C ALA A 205 -46.12 5.35 -11.03
N ALA A 206 -45.26 4.60 -11.72
CA ALA A 206 -45.55 4.07 -13.05
C ALA A 206 -46.75 3.09 -13.04
N ALA A 207 -46.84 2.23 -12.03
CA ALA A 207 -47.99 1.33 -11.86
C ALA A 207 -49.29 2.11 -11.61
N ALA A 208 -49.26 3.14 -10.77
CA ALA A 208 -50.41 4.00 -10.51
C ALA A 208 -50.83 4.80 -11.76
N GLU A 209 -49.87 5.28 -12.55
CA GLU A 209 -50.15 5.94 -13.83
C GLU A 209 -50.77 4.98 -14.85
N ALA A 210 -50.23 3.77 -14.97
CA ALA A 210 -50.79 2.73 -15.84
C ALA A 210 -52.23 2.35 -15.43
N GLU A 211 -52.50 2.20 -14.14
CA GLU A 211 -53.86 1.92 -13.63
C GLU A 211 -54.83 3.09 -13.95
N ARG A 212 -54.38 4.34 -13.82
CA ARG A 212 -55.20 5.51 -14.18
C ARG A 212 -55.51 5.58 -15.67
N LEU A 213 -54.55 5.26 -16.54
CA LEU A 213 -54.76 5.20 -17.99
C LEU A 213 -55.72 4.06 -18.36
N PHE A 214 -55.62 2.92 -17.69
CA PHE A 214 -56.52 1.78 -17.89
C PHE A 214 -57.98 2.10 -17.49
N LEU A 215 -58.20 2.71 -16.33
CA LEU A 215 -59.54 3.06 -15.84
C LEU A 215 -60.15 4.32 -16.50
N GLY A 216 -59.33 5.15 -17.14
CA GLY A 216 -59.72 6.44 -17.72
C GLY A 216 -60.15 6.40 -19.20
N SER A 217 -59.98 5.28 -19.90
CA SER A 217 -60.38 5.12 -21.31
C SER A 217 -61.80 4.57 -21.45
N PRO A 218 -62.72 5.25 -22.16
CA PRO A 218 -63.96 4.64 -22.61
C PRO A 218 -63.66 3.73 -23.81
N GLU A 219 -64.08 2.47 -23.73
CA GLU A 219 -64.18 1.43 -24.78
C GLU A 219 -63.34 1.65 -26.04
N LEU A 220 -62.24 0.91 -26.17
CA LEU A 220 -61.65 0.55 -27.47
C LEU A 220 -61.87 -0.94 -27.71
N GLU A 221 -62.99 -1.26 -28.38
CA GLU A 221 -63.08 -2.47 -29.18
C GLU A 221 -62.16 -2.32 -30.40
N GLY A 222 -61.23 -3.26 -30.55
CA GLY A 222 -60.52 -3.52 -31.80
C GLY A 222 -59.26 -2.68 -32.02
N GLU A 223 -58.10 -3.29 -31.81
CA GLU A 223 -57.07 -3.53 -32.83
C GLU A 223 -55.85 -4.17 -32.14
N GLU A 224 -55.62 -5.44 -32.46
CA GLU A 224 -54.34 -6.12 -32.23
C GLU A 224 -53.33 -5.49 -33.18
N ASP A 225 -52.33 -4.79 -32.65
CA ASP A 225 -50.97 -4.76 -33.19
C ASP A 225 -50.07 -4.03 -32.19
N GLY A 226 -49.13 -4.77 -31.60
CA GLY A 226 -48.16 -4.25 -30.65
C GLY A 226 -46.90 -5.09 -30.71
N GLU A 227 -45.97 -4.64 -31.54
CA GLU A 227 -44.63 -5.19 -31.74
C GLU A 227 -43.95 -5.52 -30.41
N ASP A 228 -43.34 -6.70 -30.35
CA ASP A 228 -42.37 -7.10 -29.31
C ASP A 228 -41.20 -6.10 -29.32
N VAL A 229 -41.29 -5.06 -28.50
CA VAL A 229 -40.16 -4.20 -28.18
C VAL A 229 -39.25 -4.99 -27.23
N ASP A 230 -38.21 -5.55 -27.81
CA ASP A 230 -36.99 -6.01 -27.13
C ASP A 230 -36.44 -4.87 -26.26
N ALA A 231 -36.91 -4.79 -25.02
CA ALA A 231 -36.30 -4.01 -23.97
C ALA A 231 -35.08 -4.78 -23.48
N GLY A 232 -34.01 -4.73 -24.28
CA GLY A 232 -32.65 -5.00 -23.84
C GLY A 232 -32.26 -4.01 -22.74
N THR A 233 -32.74 -4.24 -21.51
CA THR A 233 -32.12 -3.70 -20.32
C THR A 233 -30.88 -4.52 -20.04
N ALA A 234 -29.77 -4.14 -20.69
CA ALA A 234 -28.47 -4.23 -20.07
C ALA A 234 -28.50 -3.27 -18.85
N ALA A 235 -29.15 -3.72 -17.77
CA ALA A 235 -28.76 -3.28 -16.44
C ALA A 235 -27.35 -3.86 -16.27
N GLY A 236 -26.33 -3.06 -16.60
CA GLY A 236 -24.97 -3.35 -16.20
C GLY A 236 -25.02 -3.58 -14.69
N GLU A 237 -24.83 -4.84 -14.30
CA GLU A 237 -24.84 -5.23 -12.91
C GLU A 237 -23.84 -4.36 -12.16
N ASP A 238 -24.38 -3.78 -11.09
CA ASP A 238 -23.68 -2.99 -10.09
C ASP A 238 -22.34 -3.64 -9.72
N GLY A 239 -21.24 -2.92 -9.93
CA GLY A 239 -19.92 -3.13 -9.32
C GLY A 239 -19.60 -4.57 -8.95
N ALA A 240 -19.47 -5.45 -9.94
CA ALA A 240 -18.91 -6.78 -9.72
C ALA A 240 -17.54 -6.62 -9.04
N ASP A 241 -17.38 -7.19 -7.85
CA ASP A 241 -16.08 -7.38 -7.20
C ASP A 241 -15.17 -8.04 -8.24
N ASP A 242 -14.25 -7.26 -8.83
CA ASP A 242 -13.30 -7.80 -9.79
C ASP A 242 -12.45 -8.84 -9.04
N PRO A 243 -12.57 -10.15 -9.35
CA PRO A 243 -11.84 -11.19 -8.65
C PRO A 243 -10.32 -11.03 -8.82
N PHE A 244 -9.87 -10.20 -9.76
CA PHE A 244 -8.46 -9.91 -10.01
C PHE A 244 -7.96 -8.64 -9.30
N ALA A 245 -8.84 -7.86 -8.67
CA ALA A 245 -8.45 -6.65 -7.94
C ALA A 245 -7.46 -6.99 -6.82
N LEU A 246 -6.45 -6.14 -6.68
CA LEU A 246 -5.54 -6.17 -5.55
C LEU A 246 -6.17 -5.41 -4.38
N ASP A 247 -5.77 -5.75 -3.16
CA ASP A 247 -6.31 -5.10 -1.97
C ASP A 247 -5.95 -3.61 -1.99
N GLU A 248 -6.96 -2.77 -1.77
CA GLU A 248 -6.77 -1.34 -1.62
C GLU A 248 -6.47 -1.00 -0.16
N PRO A 249 -5.53 -0.08 0.12
CA PRO A 249 -5.24 0.33 1.47
C PRO A 249 -6.39 1.15 2.07
N ALA A 250 -6.59 1.04 3.39
CA ALA A 250 -7.65 1.77 4.08
C ALA A 250 -7.41 3.30 4.10
N PHE A 251 -6.13 3.70 4.05
CA PHE A 251 -5.66 5.08 4.04
C PHE A 251 -4.28 5.16 3.37
N ALA A 252 -3.91 6.35 2.88
CA ALA A 252 -2.55 6.63 2.44
C ALA A 252 -1.69 7.03 3.65
N VAL A 253 -0.49 6.46 3.75
CA VAL A 253 0.43 6.73 4.86
C VAL A 253 1.06 8.13 4.70
N ASP A 254 0.95 8.96 5.72
CA ASP A 254 1.67 10.22 5.86
C ASP A 254 3.02 9.97 6.56
N TYR A 255 4.10 10.14 5.80
CA TYR A 255 5.49 9.95 6.24
C TYR A 255 6.14 11.20 6.84
N ARG A 256 5.37 12.24 7.19
CA ARG A 256 5.95 13.53 7.60
C ARG A 256 6.79 13.47 8.87
N LEU A 257 6.35 12.75 9.90
CA LEU A 257 7.02 12.68 11.20
C LEU A 257 7.96 11.49 11.24
N TRP A 258 9.25 11.73 11.46
CA TRP A 258 10.29 10.71 11.44
C TRP A 258 10.79 10.43 12.85
N LEU A 259 10.91 9.17 13.24
CA LEU A 259 11.63 8.79 14.46
C LEU A 259 13.10 8.59 14.10
N VAL A 260 13.97 9.48 14.56
CA VAL A 260 15.41 9.42 14.34
C VAL A 260 16.07 8.75 15.54
N GLU A 261 16.71 7.61 15.32
CA GLU A 261 17.44 6.86 16.33
C GLU A 261 18.96 7.01 16.14
N TYR A 262 19.65 7.20 17.25
CA TYR A 262 21.08 7.47 17.28
C TYR A 262 21.88 6.28 17.83
N ASP A 263 23.18 6.28 17.58
CA ASP A 263 24.11 5.25 18.06
C ASP A 263 24.20 5.15 19.60
N ASP A 264 23.85 6.22 20.31
CA ASP A 264 23.79 6.24 21.78
C ASP A 264 22.49 5.64 22.34
N GLY A 265 21.57 5.21 21.46
CA GLY A 265 20.27 4.65 21.80
C GLY A 265 19.19 5.69 22.09
N SER A 266 19.50 6.99 21.98
CA SER A 266 18.48 8.03 22.06
C SER A 266 17.63 8.06 20.77
N ALA A 267 16.42 8.59 20.90
CA ALA A 267 15.53 8.80 19.76
C ALA A 267 14.84 10.16 19.86
N ARG A 268 14.64 10.82 18.72
CA ARG A 268 13.98 12.12 18.63
C ARG A 268 13.03 12.16 17.44
N VAL A 269 11.94 12.91 17.55
CA VAL A 269 10.98 13.06 16.46
C VAL A 269 11.32 14.27 15.61
N PHE A 270 11.39 14.08 14.30
CA PHE A 270 11.74 15.08 13.31
C PHE A 270 10.58 15.32 12.34
N ASP A 271 10.17 16.57 12.17
CA ASP A 271 9.18 16.97 11.17
C ASP A 271 9.90 17.31 9.86
N SER A 272 9.82 16.39 8.90
CA SER A 272 10.50 16.51 7.60
C SER A 272 10.01 17.69 6.76
N ALA A 273 8.73 18.07 6.90
CA ALA A 273 8.17 19.20 6.18
C ALA A 273 8.71 20.54 6.71
N ARG A 274 9.05 20.60 8.01
CA ARG A 274 9.63 21.79 8.66
C ARG A 274 11.15 21.75 8.76
N ALA A 275 11.76 20.61 8.42
CA ALA A 275 13.16 20.32 8.63
C ALA A 275 13.64 20.62 10.08
N ALA A 276 12.82 20.25 11.07
CA ALA A 276 13.09 20.55 12.49
C ALA A 276 12.60 19.44 13.42
N PHE A 277 13.26 19.30 14.57
CA PHE A 277 12.78 18.41 15.64
C PHE A 277 11.51 18.99 16.28
N VAL A 278 10.60 18.08 16.65
CA VAL A 278 9.41 18.36 17.47
C VAL A 278 9.69 17.91 18.90
N ASP A 279 9.36 18.78 19.85
CA ASP A 279 9.47 18.54 21.29
C ASP A 279 8.27 17.75 21.82
#